data_AF-A0A2V8VCA6-F1
#
_entry.id   AF-A0A2V8VCA6-F1
#
_cell.length_a   1.000
_cell.length_b   1.000
_cell.length_c   1.000
_cell.angle_alpha   90.00
_cell.angle_beta   90.00
_cell.angle_gamma   90.00
#
_symmetry.space_group_name_H-M   'P 1'
#
loop_
_entity.id
_entity.type
_entity.pdbx_description
1 polymer ?
#
loop_
_entity_poly.entity_id
_entity_poly.type
_entity_poly.pdbx_seq_one_letter_code
_entity_poly.pdbx_strand_id
1 'polypeptide(L)'
;MRSSSFVGKMRRAAPRALALVLVLTACVRPADAQSTTTSPFPIPYILSPESRYEEGCFGPCMCPIFLADGTKGGFTLTFSGFEPPFIVYDVQDINWSVPAFGKTFTGSGQYRIGWRGTAQQQLQVDLSENGGPPARFDSGLVPVTAPFPLIDVAISMHGFYCYDKGFFLKAAPARPVKMSMQVDPSDVSWDLFPDSPGYDVVFGNLNVLHQTGGDFTAATTGCLASAAASSPVGGSADPPVGEVFWYLVRADGGVAGMTYDSGDPGQGGSCDAQINASPNACP
;
A
#
# COMPACT_ATOMS: atom_id res chain seq x y z
N MET A 1 72.43 83.81 -24.78
CA MET A 1 72.81 83.43 -23.40
C MET A 1 71.54 83.35 -22.55
N ARG A 2 71.36 82.23 -21.82
CA ARG A 2 70.61 82.04 -20.55
C ARG A 2 69.22 82.70 -20.42
N SER A 3 68.17 81.86 -20.32
CA SER A 3 67.41 81.53 -19.07
C SER A 3 66.52 82.66 -18.56
N SER A 4 65.30 82.46 -18.06
CA SER A 4 64.45 81.29 -17.81
C SER A 4 63.10 81.83 -17.29
N SER A 5 62.04 81.03 -17.44
CA SER A 5 60.83 80.96 -16.58
C SER A 5 59.90 82.19 -16.55
N PHE A 6 58.57 82.06 -16.60
CA PHE A 6 57.69 81.31 -15.69
C PHE A 6 56.29 81.19 -16.31
N VAL A 7 55.67 80.00 -16.32
CA VAL A 7 54.21 79.85 -16.33
C VAL A 7 53.81 78.54 -15.63
N GLY A 8 52.86 78.64 -14.70
CA GLY A 8 51.72 77.71 -14.64
C GLY A 8 51.77 76.55 -13.63
N LYS A 9 50.79 76.55 -12.71
CA LYS A 9 50.00 75.35 -12.37
C LYS A 9 48.71 75.73 -11.64
N MET A 10 47.58 75.64 -12.35
CA MET A 10 46.24 75.55 -11.78
C MET A 10 46.01 74.12 -11.25
N ARG A 11 45.39 74.03 -10.06
CA ARG A 11 44.98 72.78 -9.41
C ARG A 11 43.63 72.32 -9.98
N ARG A 12 43.51 71.03 -10.34
CA ARG A 12 42.23 70.31 -10.42
C ARG A 12 42.38 68.95 -9.74
N ALA A 13 41.45 68.66 -8.83
CA ALA A 13 41.39 67.46 -8.01
C ALA A 13 40.84 66.26 -8.81
N ALA A 14 41.41 65.08 -8.60
CA ALA A 14 40.99 63.81 -9.17
C ALA A 14 39.82 63.18 -8.36
N PRO A 15 38.95 62.37 -8.98
CA PRO A 15 37.76 61.83 -8.34
C PRO A 15 38.07 60.60 -7.48
N ARG A 16 37.41 60.52 -6.32
CA ARG A 16 37.39 59.33 -5.44
C ARG A 16 36.41 58.30 -6.02
N ALA A 17 36.92 57.14 -6.43
CA ALA A 17 36.09 55.99 -6.79
C ALA A 17 35.55 55.32 -5.52
N LEU A 18 34.22 55.34 -5.36
CA LEU A 18 33.49 54.67 -4.30
C LEU A 18 33.33 53.19 -4.69
N ALA A 19 33.97 52.27 -3.97
CA ALA A 19 33.77 50.83 -4.16
C ALA A 19 32.45 50.41 -3.50
N LEU A 20 31.43 50.15 -4.31
CA LEU A 20 30.14 49.62 -3.88
C LEU A 20 30.28 48.11 -3.65
N VAL A 21 30.34 47.68 -2.38
CA VAL A 21 30.30 46.26 -2.00
C VAL A 21 28.86 45.79 -2.14
N LEU A 22 28.57 45.04 -3.20
CA LEU A 22 27.28 44.38 -3.41
C LEU A 22 27.27 43.07 -2.60
N VAL A 23 26.64 43.08 -1.43
CA VAL A 23 26.38 41.85 -0.66
C VAL A 23 25.18 41.16 -1.32
N LEU A 24 25.46 40.16 -2.17
CA LEU A 24 24.46 39.22 -2.68
C LEU A 24 24.06 38.27 -1.54
N THR A 25 23.09 38.67 -0.73
CA THR A 25 22.34 37.74 0.12
C THR A 25 21.56 36.79 -0.78
N ALA A 26 22.15 35.63 -1.07
CA ALA A 26 21.43 34.50 -1.65
C ALA A 26 20.35 34.08 -0.64
N CYS A 27 19.09 34.41 -0.93
CA CYS A 27 17.95 33.82 -0.26
C CYS A 27 17.94 32.34 -0.63
N VAL A 28 18.59 31.51 0.19
CA VAL A 28 18.38 30.06 0.18
C VAL A 28 16.96 29.87 0.69
N ARG A 29 16.00 29.78 -0.25
CA ARG A 29 14.69 29.23 0.09
C ARG A 29 14.94 27.78 0.50
N PRO A 30 14.51 27.33 1.69
CA PRO A 30 14.44 25.90 1.92
C PRO A 30 13.56 25.35 0.82
N ALA A 31 14.12 24.45 0.02
CA ALA A 31 13.30 23.63 -0.86
C ALA A 31 12.41 22.82 0.08
N ASP A 32 11.12 23.10 0.11
CA ASP A 32 10.15 22.14 0.62
C ASP A 32 10.41 20.86 -0.17
N ALA A 33 10.97 19.86 0.51
CA ALA A 33 10.97 18.50 0.01
C ALA A 33 9.50 18.09 -0.05
N GLN A 34 8.87 18.33 -1.20
CA GLN A 34 7.58 17.74 -1.49
C GLN A 34 7.80 16.25 -1.47
N SER A 35 7.39 15.61 -0.37
CA SER A 35 7.24 14.17 -0.29
C SER A 35 6.20 13.80 -1.34
N THR A 36 6.66 13.49 -2.54
CA THR A 36 5.80 12.94 -3.59
C THR A 36 5.39 11.56 -3.11
N THR A 37 4.22 11.46 -2.48
CA THR A 37 3.54 10.20 -2.19
C THR A 37 3.34 9.49 -3.52
N THR A 38 4.25 8.57 -3.83
CA THR A 38 4.12 7.72 -5.00
C THR A 38 3.00 6.75 -4.69
N SER A 39 1.89 6.85 -5.42
CA SER A 39 0.78 5.92 -5.23
C SER A 39 1.29 4.49 -5.47
N PRO A 40 0.99 3.55 -4.57
CA PRO A 40 1.34 2.14 -4.73
C PRO A 40 0.50 1.46 -5.83
N PHE A 41 -0.52 2.13 -6.36
CA PHE A 41 -1.37 1.67 -7.44
C PHE A 41 -0.89 2.16 -8.81
N PRO A 42 -1.14 1.37 -9.88
CA PRO A 42 -1.84 0.09 -9.90
C PRO A 42 -1.01 -1.09 -9.37
N ILE A 43 -1.66 -2.09 -8.76
CA ILE A 43 -1.00 -3.28 -8.21
C ILE A 43 -1.26 -4.49 -9.12
N PRO A 44 -0.22 -5.05 -9.77
CA PRO A 44 -0.36 -6.28 -10.54
C PRO A 44 -0.52 -7.49 -9.64
N TYR A 45 -1.40 -8.41 -10.01
CA TYR A 45 -1.68 -9.69 -9.37
C TYR A 45 -1.35 -10.85 -10.32
N ILE A 46 -0.88 -11.95 -9.75
CA ILE A 46 -0.59 -13.20 -10.47
C ILE A 46 -1.42 -14.32 -9.86
N LEU A 47 -1.95 -15.19 -10.72
CA LEU A 47 -2.63 -16.41 -10.30
C LEU A 47 -1.62 -17.45 -9.79
N SER A 48 -1.91 -18.01 -8.62
CA SER A 48 -1.22 -19.17 -8.07
C SER A 48 -1.46 -20.40 -8.96
N PRO A 49 -0.50 -21.34 -9.06
CA PRO A 49 -0.70 -22.64 -9.73
C PRO A 49 -1.89 -23.46 -9.22
N GLU A 50 -2.38 -23.17 -8.01
CA GLU A 50 -3.58 -23.79 -7.43
C GLU A 50 -4.89 -23.22 -7.98
N SER A 51 -4.83 -22.15 -8.78
CA SER A 51 -6.01 -21.63 -9.48
C SER A 51 -6.45 -22.63 -10.53
N ARG A 52 -7.76 -22.83 -10.64
CA ARG A 52 -8.35 -23.83 -11.54
C ARG A 52 -9.60 -23.31 -12.24
N TYR A 53 -9.93 -23.99 -13.33
CA TYR A 53 -11.10 -23.73 -14.17
C TYR A 53 -11.95 -24.98 -14.26
N GLU A 54 -13.27 -24.79 -14.18
CA GLU A 54 -14.26 -25.85 -14.31
C GLU A 54 -15.31 -25.46 -15.35
N GLU A 55 -15.67 -26.38 -16.24
CA GLU A 55 -16.74 -26.22 -17.21
C GLU A 55 -17.58 -27.48 -17.29
N GLY A 56 -18.90 -27.35 -17.15
CA GLY A 56 -19.81 -28.47 -17.26
C GLY A 56 -21.04 -28.29 -16.38
N CYS A 57 -21.72 -29.39 -16.06
CA CYS A 57 -22.95 -29.32 -15.26
C CYS A 57 -22.64 -29.40 -13.76
N PHE A 58 -22.75 -28.25 -13.10
CA PHE A 58 -22.95 -28.21 -11.67
C PHE A 58 -24.37 -28.70 -11.33
N GLY A 59 -24.56 -29.15 -10.08
CA GLY A 59 -25.87 -29.64 -9.64
C GLY A 59 -26.96 -28.60 -9.95
N PRO A 60 -28.17 -29.00 -10.40
CA PRO A 60 -28.73 -30.35 -10.47
C PRO A 60 -28.68 -31.06 -11.85
N CYS A 61 -28.09 -30.47 -12.90
CA CYS A 61 -28.31 -30.92 -14.29
C CYS A 61 -27.56 -32.19 -14.75
N MET A 62 -26.81 -32.89 -13.88
CA MET A 62 -26.25 -34.24 -14.11
C MET A 62 -25.53 -34.43 -15.47
N CYS A 63 -24.40 -33.74 -15.68
CA CYS A 63 -23.44 -34.06 -16.76
C CYS A 63 -21.99 -33.90 -16.25
N PRO A 64 -20.96 -34.46 -16.94
CA PRO A 64 -19.58 -34.37 -16.47
C PRO A 64 -19.09 -32.93 -16.36
N ILE A 65 -18.24 -32.67 -15.35
CA ILE A 65 -17.47 -31.43 -15.21
C ILE A 65 -16.07 -31.67 -15.75
N PHE A 66 -15.62 -30.80 -16.64
CA PHE A 66 -14.24 -30.73 -17.10
C PHE A 66 -13.48 -29.78 -16.20
N LEU A 67 -12.45 -30.30 -15.54
CA LEU A 67 -11.57 -29.56 -14.63
C LEU A 67 -10.20 -29.35 -15.30
N ALA A 68 -9.64 -28.16 -15.13
CA ALA A 68 -8.26 -27.87 -15.45
C ALA A 68 -7.61 -27.10 -14.29
N ASP A 69 -6.63 -27.73 -13.64
CA ASP A 69 -5.74 -27.06 -12.71
C ASP A 69 -4.69 -26.22 -13.44
N GLY A 70 -4.06 -25.29 -12.71
CA GLY A 70 -2.97 -24.49 -13.26
C GLY A 70 -3.44 -23.44 -14.25
N THR A 71 -4.59 -22.81 -13.99
CA THR A 71 -4.98 -21.56 -14.66
C THR A 71 -3.88 -20.53 -14.40
N LYS A 72 -3.35 -19.95 -15.48
CA LYS A 72 -2.22 -19.02 -15.43
C LYS A 72 -2.66 -17.62 -15.79
N GLY A 73 -1.84 -16.65 -15.44
CA GLY A 73 -2.01 -15.26 -15.84
C GLY A 73 -2.15 -14.34 -14.65
N GLY A 74 -2.80 -13.20 -14.86
CA GLY A 74 -2.93 -12.18 -13.85
C GLY A 74 -3.97 -11.12 -14.21
N PHE A 75 -4.01 -10.11 -13.38
CA PHE A 75 -4.83 -8.91 -13.55
C PHE A 75 -4.22 -7.78 -12.73
N THR A 76 -4.74 -6.57 -12.88
CA THR A 76 -4.31 -5.39 -12.16
C THR A 76 -5.45 -4.90 -11.27
N LEU A 77 -5.16 -4.60 -10.01
CA LEU A 77 -6.07 -3.86 -9.14
C LEU A 77 -5.69 -2.39 -9.09
N THR A 78 -6.68 -1.53 -9.30
CA THR A 78 -6.58 -0.09 -9.12
C THR A 78 -7.64 0.34 -8.12
N PHE A 79 -7.25 1.02 -7.04
CA PHE A 79 -8.22 1.55 -6.08
C PHE A 79 -9.17 2.55 -6.78
N SER A 80 -10.48 2.32 -6.64
CA SER A 80 -11.51 3.14 -7.28
C SER A 80 -12.41 3.88 -6.28
N GLY A 81 -12.41 3.49 -5.01
CA GLY A 81 -13.06 4.27 -3.96
C GLY A 81 -13.54 3.42 -2.78
N PHE A 82 -14.31 4.06 -1.91
CA PHE A 82 -14.98 3.42 -0.80
C PHE A 82 -16.48 3.39 -1.03
N GLU A 83 -17.09 2.22 -0.87
CA GLU A 83 -18.54 2.03 -0.78
C GLU A 83 -18.83 1.36 0.57
N PRO A 84 -18.85 2.12 1.68
CA PRO A 84 -18.88 1.54 3.02
C PRO A 84 -20.00 0.48 3.17
N PRO A 85 -19.68 -0.73 3.65
CA PRO A 85 -18.45 -1.12 4.35
C PRO A 85 -17.36 -1.76 3.46
N PHE A 86 -17.33 -1.47 2.15
CA PHE A 86 -16.39 -2.06 1.20
C PHE A 86 -15.34 -1.06 0.69
N ILE A 87 -14.15 -1.58 0.44
CA ILE A 87 -13.12 -0.97 -0.39
C ILE A 87 -13.32 -1.51 -1.81
N VAL A 88 -13.32 -0.63 -2.79
CA VAL A 88 -13.61 -0.96 -4.18
C VAL A 88 -12.37 -0.78 -5.04
N TYR A 89 -12.11 -1.78 -5.87
CA TYR A 89 -11.02 -1.80 -6.83
C TYR A 89 -11.57 -2.09 -8.22
N ASP A 90 -11.07 -1.35 -9.21
CA ASP A 90 -11.21 -1.72 -10.60
C ASP A 90 -10.24 -2.87 -10.90
N VAL A 91 -10.77 -3.91 -11.55
CA VAL A 91 -9.99 -5.04 -12.05
C VAL A 91 -9.73 -4.78 -13.52
N GLN A 92 -8.47 -4.63 -13.88
CA GLN A 92 -8.03 -4.28 -15.23
C GLN A 92 -7.04 -5.31 -15.77
N ASP A 93 -6.80 -5.26 -17.08
CA ASP A 93 -5.79 -6.07 -17.75
C ASP A 93 -5.86 -7.58 -17.44
N ILE A 94 -7.07 -8.11 -17.30
CA ILE A 94 -7.24 -9.56 -17.11
C ILE A 94 -6.68 -10.25 -18.34
N ASN A 95 -5.75 -11.17 -18.10
CA ASN A 95 -5.22 -12.05 -19.12
C ASN A 95 -4.94 -13.40 -18.47
N TRP A 96 -5.89 -14.31 -18.61
CA TRP A 96 -5.82 -15.67 -18.09
C TRP A 96 -5.72 -16.68 -19.21
N SER A 97 -5.03 -17.79 -18.93
CA SER A 97 -4.93 -18.92 -19.83
C SER A 97 -5.25 -20.21 -19.07
N VAL A 98 -6.01 -21.08 -19.72
CA VAL A 98 -6.30 -22.45 -19.28
C VAL A 98 -5.65 -23.39 -20.31
N PRO A 99 -4.36 -23.74 -20.14
CA PRO A 99 -3.60 -24.44 -21.17
C PRO A 99 -4.18 -25.81 -21.52
N ALA A 100 -4.74 -26.52 -20.54
CA ALA A 100 -5.35 -27.84 -20.74
C ALA A 100 -6.50 -27.83 -21.77
N PHE A 101 -7.19 -26.70 -21.93
CA PHE A 101 -8.27 -26.52 -22.89
C PHE A 101 -7.92 -25.58 -24.05
N GLY A 102 -6.69 -25.07 -24.10
CA GLY A 102 -6.28 -24.10 -25.12
C GLY A 102 -7.10 -22.81 -25.11
N LYS A 103 -7.63 -22.41 -23.95
CA LYS A 103 -8.47 -21.22 -23.80
C LYS A 103 -7.70 -20.04 -23.23
N THR A 104 -8.06 -18.84 -23.69
CA THR A 104 -7.64 -17.57 -23.10
C THR A 104 -8.86 -16.75 -22.71
N PHE A 105 -8.70 -15.96 -21.66
CA PHE A 105 -9.73 -15.08 -21.13
C PHE A 105 -9.14 -13.70 -20.92
N THR A 106 -9.76 -12.69 -21.52
CA THR A 106 -9.40 -11.28 -21.32
C THR A 106 -10.58 -10.48 -20.84
N GLY A 107 -10.36 -9.41 -20.09
CA GLY A 107 -11.48 -8.69 -19.51
C GLY A 107 -11.11 -7.64 -18.47
N SER A 108 -12.16 -7.18 -17.78
CA SER A 108 -12.08 -6.24 -16.69
C SER A 108 -13.32 -6.36 -15.80
N GLY A 109 -13.34 -5.66 -14.68
CA GLY A 109 -14.47 -5.67 -13.77
C GLY A 109 -14.19 -4.92 -12.48
N GLN A 110 -14.81 -5.38 -11.41
CA GLN A 110 -14.71 -4.78 -10.10
C GLN A 110 -14.49 -5.84 -9.03
N TYR A 111 -13.66 -5.51 -8.05
CA TYR A 111 -13.45 -6.29 -6.85
C TYR A 111 -13.81 -5.42 -5.66
N ARG A 112 -14.65 -5.94 -4.77
CA ARG A 112 -14.96 -5.30 -3.48
C ARG A 112 -14.57 -6.23 -2.34
N ILE A 113 -13.98 -5.65 -1.31
CA ILE A 113 -13.62 -6.36 -0.09
C ILE A 113 -14.02 -5.53 1.13
N GLY A 114 -14.60 -6.19 2.11
CA GLY A 114 -15.04 -5.57 3.35
C GLY A 114 -13.86 -5.14 4.22
N TRP A 115 -14.05 -4.04 4.95
CA TRP A 115 -13.15 -3.58 6.00
C TRP A 115 -13.92 -3.38 7.32
N ARG A 116 -13.21 -3.25 8.44
CA ARG A 116 -13.77 -3.02 9.80
C ARG A 116 -15.00 -3.87 10.16
N GLY A 117 -14.77 -5.16 10.42
CA GLY A 117 -15.82 -6.08 10.88
C GLY A 117 -16.68 -6.67 9.75
N THR A 118 -16.45 -6.27 8.50
CA THR A 118 -17.06 -6.91 7.32
C THR A 118 -16.08 -7.91 6.72
N ALA A 119 -16.34 -9.20 6.92
CA ALA A 119 -15.53 -10.30 6.38
C ALA A 119 -16.10 -10.86 5.08
N GLN A 120 -16.52 -9.99 4.15
CA GLN A 120 -17.11 -10.37 2.87
C GLN A 120 -16.37 -9.74 1.69
N GLN A 121 -16.42 -10.41 0.54
CA GLN A 121 -15.81 -9.98 -0.72
C GLN A 121 -16.74 -10.33 -1.90
N GLN A 122 -16.58 -9.63 -3.01
CA GLN A 122 -17.14 -10.03 -4.30
C GLN A 122 -16.18 -9.67 -5.42
N LEU A 123 -15.96 -10.61 -6.33
CA LEU A 123 -15.28 -10.39 -7.60
C LEU A 123 -16.30 -10.54 -8.73
N GLN A 124 -16.44 -9.48 -9.52
CA GLN A 124 -17.34 -9.44 -10.66
C GLN A 124 -16.56 -8.99 -11.90
N VAL A 125 -16.38 -9.86 -12.90
CA VAL A 125 -15.56 -9.60 -14.11
C VAL A 125 -16.30 -9.99 -15.40
N ASP A 126 -16.08 -9.26 -16.48
CA ASP A 126 -16.60 -9.57 -17.81
C ASP A 126 -15.45 -10.16 -18.62
N LEU A 127 -15.57 -11.42 -19.01
CA LEU A 127 -14.49 -12.17 -19.66
C LEU A 127 -14.87 -12.52 -21.09
N SER A 128 -13.99 -12.19 -22.03
CA SER A 128 -14.00 -12.64 -23.41
C SER A 128 -13.20 -13.93 -23.53
N GLU A 129 -13.87 -15.03 -23.87
CA GLU A 129 -13.22 -16.31 -24.15
C GLU A 129 -12.72 -16.35 -25.60
N ASN A 130 -11.41 -16.50 -25.79
CA ASN A 130 -10.76 -16.57 -27.11
C ASN A 130 -11.14 -15.41 -28.05
N GLY A 131 -11.41 -14.21 -27.51
CA GLY A 131 -11.82 -13.04 -28.29
C GLY A 131 -13.32 -13.00 -28.66
N GLY A 132 -14.13 -13.92 -28.13
CA GLY A 132 -15.59 -13.91 -28.30
C GLY A 132 -16.30 -12.80 -27.50
N PRO A 133 -17.64 -12.73 -27.57
CA PRO A 133 -18.42 -11.78 -26.78
C PRO A 133 -18.13 -11.94 -25.28
N PRO A 134 -17.95 -10.83 -24.52
CA PRO A 134 -17.76 -10.90 -23.08
C PRO A 134 -18.98 -11.49 -22.38
N ALA A 135 -18.72 -12.35 -21.38
CA ALA A 135 -19.72 -12.86 -20.47
C ALA A 135 -19.37 -12.47 -19.03
N ARG A 136 -20.38 -12.17 -18.22
CA ARG A 136 -20.22 -11.85 -16.81
C ARG A 136 -19.90 -13.11 -16.03
N PHE A 137 -18.87 -13.03 -15.19
CA PHE A 137 -18.59 -13.95 -14.11
C PHE A 137 -18.70 -13.20 -12.79
N ASP A 138 -19.32 -13.83 -11.80
CA ASP A 138 -19.57 -13.23 -10.50
C ASP A 138 -19.42 -14.29 -9.40
N SER A 139 -18.82 -13.90 -8.28
CA SER A 139 -18.78 -14.71 -7.07
C SER A 139 -20.07 -14.60 -6.24
N GLY A 140 -20.84 -13.53 -6.46
CA GLY A 140 -21.75 -13.01 -5.46
C GLY A 140 -20.99 -12.46 -4.24
N LEU A 141 -21.74 -12.04 -3.21
CA LEU A 141 -21.15 -11.61 -1.95
C LEU A 141 -20.84 -12.83 -1.08
N VAL A 142 -19.57 -13.16 -0.95
CA VAL A 142 -19.08 -14.37 -0.26
C VAL A 142 -18.12 -14.00 0.88
N PRO A 143 -17.89 -14.89 1.87
CA PRO A 143 -16.90 -14.64 2.91
C PRO A 143 -15.48 -14.48 2.37
N VAL A 144 -14.65 -13.71 3.08
CA VAL A 144 -13.19 -13.66 2.87
C VAL A 144 -12.57 -14.93 3.46
N THR A 145 -11.84 -15.71 2.63
CA THR A 145 -11.21 -16.98 3.05
C THR A 145 -9.69 -16.91 3.13
N ALA A 146 -9.07 -15.83 2.62
CA ALA A 146 -7.64 -15.59 2.67
C ALA A 146 -7.35 -14.18 3.22
N PRO A 147 -6.24 -13.98 3.95
CA PRO A 147 -5.86 -12.66 4.44
C PRO A 147 -5.48 -11.76 3.26
N PHE A 148 -6.19 -10.65 3.09
CA PHE A 148 -5.88 -9.65 2.08
C PHE A 148 -4.46 -9.09 2.30
N PRO A 149 -3.61 -8.91 1.27
CA PRO A 149 -3.92 -8.84 -0.17
C PRO A 149 -3.99 -10.17 -0.91
N LEU A 150 -3.98 -11.33 -0.25
CA LEU A 150 -4.27 -12.60 -0.93
C LEU A 150 -5.76 -12.67 -1.27
N ILE A 151 -6.06 -13.14 -2.48
CA ILE A 151 -7.43 -13.32 -2.97
C ILE A 151 -7.66 -14.81 -3.17
N ASP A 152 -8.68 -15.33 -2.52
CA ASP A 152 -9.20 -16.68 -2.73
C ASP A 152 -10.72 -16.56 -2.92
N VAL A 153 -11.17 -16.78 -4.16
CA VAL A 153 -12.56 -16.54 -4.56
C VAL A 153 -12.97 -17.41 -5.74
N ALA A 154 -14.20 -17.90 -5.74
CA ALA A 154 -14.79 -18.61 -6.86
C ALA A 154 -15.75 -17.68 -7.62
N ILE A 155 -15.64 -17.62 -8.94
CA ILE A 155 -16.53 -16.85 -9.82
C ILE A 155 -17.15 -17.78 -10.87
N SER A 156 -18.38 -17.52 -11.27
CA SER A 156 -19.09 -18.32 -12.28
C SER A 156 -20.03 -17.48 -13.12
N MET A 157 -20.47 -17.98 -14.28
CA MET A 157 -21.43 -17.25 -15.12
C MET A 157 -22.87 -17.37 -14.60
N HIS A 158 -23.22 -18.51 -13.99
CA HIS A 158 -24.59 -18.84 -13.60
C HIS A 158 -24.69 -19.32 -12.14
N GLY A 159 -23.74 -18.95 -11.29
CA GLY A 159 -23.79 -19.27 -9.86
C GLY A 159 -23.50 -20.74 -9.54
N PHE A 160 -22.70 -21.41 -10.37
CA PHE A 160 -22.41 -22.85 -10.26
C PHE A 160 -23.70 -23.69 -10.32
N TYR A 161 -24.57 -23.35 -11.27
CA TYR A 161 -25.86 -24.01 -11.46
C TYR A 161 -26.00 -24.57 -12.87
N CYS A 162 -26.27 -25.87 -12.98
CA CYS A 162 -26.39 -26.55 -14.26
C CYS A 162 -25.16 -26.29 -15.14
N TYR A 163 -25.32 -26.17 -16.47
CA TYR A 163 -24.18 -25.90 -17.33
C TYR A 163 -23.59 -24.52 -17.01
N ASP A 164 -22.37 -24.50 -16.50
CA ASP A 164 -21.69 -23.29 -16.11
C ASP A 164 -20.19 -23.38 -16.39
N LYS A 165 -19.55 -22.21 -16.36
CA LYS A 165 -18.11 -22.03 -16.38
C LYS A 165 -17.72 -21.33 -15.09
N GLY A 166 -16.78 -21.92 -14.36
CA GLY A 166 -16.31 -21.44 -13.08
C GLY A 166 -14.80 -21.28 -13.06
N PHE A 167 -14.33 -20.25 -12.38
CA PHE A 167 -12.95 -20.13 -11.96
C PHE A 167 -12.89 -20.19 -10.43
N PHE A 168 -11.90 -20.90 -9.91
CA PHE A 168 -11.53 -20.87 -8.51
C PHE A 168 -10.15 -20.23 -8.45
N LEU A 169 -10.14 -18.94 -8.14
CA LEU A 169 -8.98 -18.07 -8.27
C LEU A 169 -8.27 -18.00 -6.93
N LYS A 170 -6.97 -18.28 -6.95
CA LYS A 170 -6.04 -17.94 -5.88
C LYS A 170 -5.03 -16.97 -6.43
N ALA A 171 -5.01 -15.73 -5.97
CA ALA A 171 -4.15 -14.69 -6.50
C ALA A 171 -3.40 -13.95 -5.38
N ALA A 172 -2.22 -13.46 -5.71
CA ALA A 172 -1.41 -12.61 -4.84
C ALA A 172 -0.81 -11.45 -5.65
N PRO A 173 -0.44 -10.34 -5.01
CA PRO A 173 0.37 -9.31 -5.65
C PRO A 173 1.61 -9.92 -6.31
N ALA A 174 1.92 -9.50 -7.53
CA ALA A 174 3.08 -9.97 -8.30
C ALA A 174 4.42 -9.67 -7.60
N ARG A 175 4.41 -8.70 -6.68
CA ARG A 175 5.51 -8.33 -5.80
C ARG A 175 4.95 -8.03 -4.42
N PRO A 176 5.69 -8.30 -3.34
CA PRO A 176 5.26 -7.94 -2.00
C PRO A 176 4.92 -6.45 -1.92
N VAL A 177 3.71 -6.14 -1.44
CA VAL A 177 3.32 -4.79 -1.09
C VAL A 177 4.08 -4.41 0.17
N LYS A 178 4.81 -3.29 0.13
CA LYS A 178 5.61 -2.81 1.25
C LYS A 178 5.23 -1.37 1.54
N MET A 179 5.02 -1.09 2.81
CA MET A 179 4.94 0.27 3.33
C MET A 179 6.29 0.61 3.92
N SER A 180 6.94 1.66 3.41
CA SER A 180 8.16 2.19 4.00
C SER A 180 7.80 3.10 5.15
N MET A 181 8.67 3.12 6.17
CA MET A 181 8.53 3.97 7.33
C MET A 181 9.88 4.64 7.60
N GLN A 182 9.85 5.91 7.98
CA GLN A 182 11.01 6.67 8.44
C GLN A 182 10.70 7.27 9.81
N VAL A 183 11.70 7.25 10.67
CA VAL A 183 11.64 7.84 12.01
C VAL A 183 12.76 8.86 12.11
N ASP A 184 12.37 10.12 12.18
CA ASP A 184 13.23 11.25 12.47
C ASP A 184 13.07 11.66 13.95
N PRO A 185 13.97 12.48 14.51
CA PRO A 185 13.91 12.85 15.93
C PRO A 185 12.59 13.48 16.38
N SER A 186 11.87 14.15 15.49
CA SER A 186 10.59 14.80 15.79
C SER A 186 9.38 14.14 15.17
N ASP A 187 9.56 13.26 14.18
CA ASP A 187 8.50 12.87 13.27
C ASP A 187 8.60 11.39 12.87
N VAL A 188 7.44 10.77 12.71
CA VAL A 188 7.29 9.45 12.16
C VAL A 188 6.52 9.57 10.86
N SER A 189 7.11 9.11 9.75
CA SER A 189 6.52 9.15 8.43
C SER A 189 6.43 7.77 7.79
N TRP A 190 5.45 7.59 6.91
CA TRP A 190 5.24 6.37 6.13
C TRP A 190 4.65 6.67 4.75
N ASP A 191 4.72 5.68 3.86
CA ASP A 191 4.09 5.71 2.55
C ASP A 191 2.56 5.70 2.66
N LEU A 192 1.88 6.63 1.98
CA LEU A 192 0.41 6.65 1.95
C LEU A 192 -0.16 5.72 0.87
N PHE A 193 -1.13 4.93 1.28
CA PHE A 193 -1.97 4.06 0.47
C PHE A 193 -3.37 4.67 0.32
N PRO A 194 -3.85 4.93 -0.92
CA PRO A 194 -5.13 5.58 -1.14
C PRO A 194 -6.34 4.72 -0.74
N ASP A 195 -6.17 3.40 -0.65
CA ASP A 195 -7.20 2.45 -0.22
C ASP A 195 -7.24 2.24 1.29
N SER A 196 -6.47 3.01 2.06
CA SER A 196 -6.43 2.98 3.52
C SER A 196 -6.90 4.34 4.07
N PRO A 197 -8.10 4.44 4.68
CA PRO A 197 -8.65 5.71 5.15
C PRO A 197 -7.98 6.26 6.42
N GLY A 198 -7.15 5.46 7.09
CA GLY A 198 -6.48 5.84 8.34
C GLY A 198 -5.29 4.95 8.64
N TYR A 199 -4.45 5.39 9.57
CA TYR A 199 -3.31 4.63 10.07
C TYR A 199 -3.21 4.75 11.58
N ASP A 200 -2.94 3.63 12.25
CA ASP A 200 -2.62 3.59 13.67
C ASP A 200 -1.10 3.49 13.84
N VAL A 201 -0.57 4.41 14.64
CA VAL A 201 0.86 4.53 14.91
C VAL A 201 1.10 4.35 16.40
N VAL A 202 1.84 3.32 16.75
CA VAL A 202 2.23 3.01 18.13
C VAL A 202 3.74 2.96 18.25
N PHE A 203 4.22 3.21 19.46
CA PHE A 203 5.62 3.03 19.82
C PHE A 203 5.75 2.34 21.18
N GLY A 204 6.91 1.74 21.41
CA GLY A 204 7.18 1.06 22.66
C GLY A 204 8.66 0.89 22.96
N ASN A 205 8.97 0.33 24.12
CA ASN A 205 10.33 0.15 24.60
C ASN A 205 10.88 -1.21 24.16
N LEU A 206 11.97 -1.20 23.37
CA LEU A 206 12.61 -2.40 22.85
C LEU A 206 13.32 -3.22 23.94
N ASN A 207 13.83 -2.56 24.99
CA ASN A 207 14.45 -3.27 26.12
C ASN A 207 13.40 -4.09 26.88
N VAL A 208 12.19 -3.54 27.08
CA VAL A 208 11.07 -4.28 27.69
C VAL A 208 10.67 -5.46 26.82
N LEU A 209 10.57 -5.26 25.50
CA LEU A 209 10.25 -6.33 24.56
C LEU A 209 11.29 -7.47 24.62
N HIS A 210 12.58 -7.13 24.68
CA HIS A 210 13.66 -8.11 24.81
C HIS A 210 13.64 -8.83 26.16
N GLN A 211 13.41 -8.11 27.27
CA GLN A 211 13.39 -8.68 28.63
C GLN A 211 12.21 -9.61 28.87
N THR A 212 11.07 -9.35 28.22
CA THR A 212 9.85 -10.15 28.34
C THR A 212 9.78 -11.31 27.34
N GLY A 213 10.74 -11.42 26.44
CA GLY A 213 10.74 -12.44 25.39
C GLY A 213 9.72 -12.18 24.27
N GLY A 214 9.37 -10.91 24.04
CA GLY A 214 8.46 -10.51 22.95
C GLY A 214 7.04 -10.16 23.39
N ASP A 215 6.81 -9.75 24.63
CA ASP A 215 5.48 -9.32 25.08
C ASP A 215 5.18 -7.87 24.65
N PHE A 216 4.41 -7.72 23.57
CA PHE A 216 4.00 -6.39 23.10
C PHE A 216 2.99 -5.70 24.02
N THR A 217 2.22 -6.42 24.85
CA THR A 217 1.29 -5.80 25.80
C THR A 217 2.05 -4.96 26.82
N ALA A 218 3.15 -5.52 27.36
CA ALA A 218 4.03 -4.84 28.31
C ALA A 218 4.94 -3.80 27.65
N ALA A 219 5.39 -4.05 26.42
CA ALA A 219 6.37 -3.19 25.76
C ALA A 219 5.76 -1.95 25.08
N THR A 220 4.47 -1.91 24.76
CA THR A 220 3.82 -0.74 24.16
C THR A 220 3.76 0.42 25.16
N THR A 221 4.39 1.54 24.80
CA THR A 221 4.51 2.73 25.64
C THR A 221 3.43 3.77 25.32
N GLY A 222 3.00 3.88 24.07
CA GLY A 222 2.00 4.87 23.68
C GLY A 222 1.50 4.76 22.25
N CYS A 223 0.35 5.41 22.03
CA CYS A 223 -0.21 5.71 20.70
C CYS A 223 0.26 7.10 20.27
N LEU A 224 0.94 7.20 19.12
CA LEU A 224 1.31 8.47 18.51
C LEU A 224 0.14 9.05 17.71
N ALA A 225 -0.62 8.20 17.02
CA ALA A 225 -1.82 8.61 16.29
C ALA A 225 -2.78 7.43 16.09
N SER A 226 -4.08 7.68 16.23
CA SER A 226 -5.17 6.74 15.91
C SER A 226 -5.91 7.25 14.68
N ALA A 227 -6.16 6.36 13.72
CA ALA A 227 -6.83 6.66 12.45
C ALA A 227 -6.29 7.92 11.74
N ALA A 228 -4.96 8.11 11.74
CA ALA A 228 -4.32 9.26 11.09
C ALA A 228 -4.60 9.23 9.59
N ALA A 229 -5.13 10.31 9.02
CA ALA A 229 -5.40 10.38 7.58
C ALA A 229 -4.17 10.76 6.73
N SER A 230 -3.06 11.15 7.38
CA SER A 230 -1.87 11.68 6.72
C SER A 230 -0.60 11.34 7.48
N SER A 231 0.53 11.45 6.77
CA SER A 231 1.90 11.30 7.23
C SER A 231 2.66 12.60 6.92
N PRO A 232 3.61 13.07 7.76
CA PRO A 232 4.05 12.48 9.02
C PRO A 232 3.12 12.78 10.21
N VAL A 233 3.37 12.13 11.34
CA VAL A 233 2.86 12.50 12.68
C VAL A 233 4.02 12.78 13.62
N GLY A 234 3.75 13.52 14.70
CA GLY A 234 4.76 13.78 15.73
C GLY A 234 5.26 12.47 16.36
N GLY A 235 6.58 12.34 16.46
CA GLY A 235 7.25 11.22 17.11
C GLY A 235 7.11 11.26 18.64
N SER A 236 7.59 10.20 19.29
CA SER A 236 7.78 10.24 20.75
C SER A 236 8.95 11.16 21.10
N ALA A 237 9.08 11.55 22.37
CA ALA A 237 10.32 12.14 22.86
C ALA A 237 11.51 11.19 22.62
N ASP A 238 12.72 11.74 22.54
CA ASP A 238 13.94 10.94 22.45
C ASP A 238 13.99 9.91 23.60
N PRO A 239 14.35 8.64 23.32
CA PRO A 239 14.51 7.66 24.37
C PRO A 239 15.60 8.11 25.36
N PRO A 240 15.42 7.92 26.67
CA PRO A 240 16.47 8.12 27.65
C PRO A 240 17.76 7.36 27.26
N VAL A 241 18.91 7.83 27.75
CA VAL A 241 20.19 7.17 27.49
C VAL A 241 20.13 5.69 27.90
N GLY A 242 20.40 4.79 26.95
CA GLY A 242 20.35 3.35 27.15
C GLY A 242 18.99 2.70 26.83
N GLU A 243 17.99 3.50 26.50
CA GLU A 243 16.71 3.02 25.97
C GLU A 243 16.67 3.09 24.45
N VAL A 244 15.87 2.21 23.87
CA VAL A 244 15.62 2.15 22.42
C VAL A 244 14.12 1.97 22.25
N PHE A 245 13.52 2.77 21.36
CA PHE A 245 12.13 2.63 21.00
C PHE A 245 11.96 1.85 19.70
N TRP A 246 10.92 1.02 19.65
CA TRP A 246 10.38 0.47 18.41
C TRP A 246 9.14 1.26 18.03
N TYR A 247 8.84 1.30 16.73
CA TYR A 247 7.67 1.95 16.17
C TYR A 247 6.98 1.01 15.19
N LEU A 248 5.64 1.05 15.16
CA LEU A 248 4.83 0.31 14.19
C LEU A 248 3.74 1.21 13.63
N VAL A 249 3.51 1.10 12.33
CA VAL A 249 2.39 1.72 11.60
C VAL A 249 1.55 0.60 11.03
N ARG A 250 0.23 0.68 11.23
CA ARG A 250 -0.75 -0.22 10.62
C ARG A 250 -1.74 0.61 9.82
N ALA A 251 -2.00 0.20 8.59
CA ALA A 251 -3.06 0.79 7.79
C ALA A 251 -4.42 0.23 8.21
N ASP A 252 -5.45 1.07 8.18
CA ASP A 252 -6.83 0.64 8.25
C ASP A 252 -7.26 0.15 6.87
N GLY A 253 -7.64 -1.12 6.73
CA GLY A 253 -8.04 -1.64 5.42
C GLY A 253 -6.88 -1.77 4.42
N GLY A 254 -7.27 -1.99 3.17
CA GLY A 254 -6.38 -1.85 2.02
C GLY A 254 -5.28 -2.90 1.88
N VAL A 255 -4.49 -2.72 0.83
CA VAL A 255 -3.41 -3.62 0.40
C VAL A 255 -2.14 -3.51 1.24
N ALA A 256 -1.99 -2.40 1.99
CA ALA A 256 -0.90 -2.21 2.95
C ALA A 256 -0.98 -3.17 4.15
N GLY A 257 -2.10 -3.90 4.29
CA GLY A 257 -2.33 -4.87 5.35
C GLY A 257 -2.88 -4.21 6.62
N MET A 258 -3.67 -4.99 7.37
CA MET A 258 -4.38 -4.55 8.58
C MET A 258 -3.84 -5.19 9.86
N THR A 259 -2.60 -5.66 9.85
CA THR A 259 -2.05 -6.49 10.93
C THR A 259 -0.66 -6.01 11.31
N TYR A 260 -0.37 -5.97 12.61
CA TYR A 260 0.99 -5.84 13.13
C TYR A 260 1.76 -7.17 13.09
N ASP A 261 1.08 -8.28 12.75
CA ASP A 261 1.72 -9.59 12.65
C ASP A 261 2.62 -9.68 11.41
N SER A 262 3.85 -10.13 11.65
CA SER A 262 4.84 -10.37 10.60
C SER A 262 4.60 -11.68 9.83
N GLY A 263 3.88 -12.62 10.46
CA GLY A 263 3.73 -14.00 9.98
C GLY A 263 4.99 -14.85 10.10
N ASP A 264 6.05 -14.36 10.75
CA ASP A 264 7.30 -15.10 10.94
C ASP A 264 7.10 -16.28 11.91
N PRO A 265 7.66 -17.48 11.63
CA PRO A 265 7.54 -18.63 12.54
C PRO A 265 8.13 -18.40 13.94
N GLY A 266 9.05 -17.44 14.10
CA GLY A 266 9.62 -17.02 15.37
C GLY A 266 8.73 -16.05 16.16
N GLN A 267 7.59 -15.61 15.61
CA GLN A 267 6.64 -14.77 16.32
C GLN A 267 5.92 -15.58 17.41
N GLY A 268 6.15 -15.23 18.69
CA GLY A 268 5.65 -16.00 19.84
C GLY A 268 4.13 -15.91 20.10
N GLY A 269 3.42 -15.01 19.42
CA GLY A 269 1.99 -14.76 19.55
C GLY A 269 1.53 -13.67 18.59
N SER A 270 0.25 -13.29 18.60
CA SER A 270 -0.22 -12.18 17.75
C SER A 270 0.17 -10.82 18.36
N CYS A 271 0.97 -10.05 17.61
CA CYS A 271 1.28 -8.66 17.85
C CYS A 271 0.00 -7.83 17.94
N ASP A 272 -0.98 -8.05 17.05
CA ASP A 272 -2.26 -7.32 17.10
C ASP A 272 -2.99 -7.54 18.42
N ALA A 273 -3.13 -8.80 18.85
CA ALA A 273 -3.82 -9.11 20.09
C ALA A 273 -3.10 -8.50 21.31
N GLN A 274 -1.78 -8.57 21.33
CA GLN A 274 -0.98 -8.06 22.44
C GLN A 274 -0.93 -6.53 22.48
N ILE A 275 -0.75 -5.86 21.34
CA ILE A 275 -0.76 -4.40 21.26
C ILE A 275 -2.15 -3.87 21.64
N ASN A 276 -3.23 -4.46 21.12
CA ASN A 276 -4.60 -4.05 21.46
C ASN A 276 -4.94 -4.30 22.94
N ALA A 277 -4.29 -5.26 23.61
CA ALA A 277 -4.45 -5.50 25.04
C ALA A 277 -3.66 -4.51 25.91
N SER A 278 -2.72 -3.75 25.33
CA SER A 278 -1.95 -2.76 26.09
C SER A 278 -2.86 -1.61 26.54
N PRO A 279 -2.71 -1.11 27.78
CA PRO A 279 -3.41 0.10 28.22
C PRO A 279 -3.01 1.36 27.41
N ASN A 280 -1.92 1.27 26.64
CA ASN A 280 -1.36 2.36 25.85
C ASN A 280 -1.63 2.23 24.34
N ALA A 281 -2.49 1.29 23.93
CA ALA A 281 -2.88 1.08 22.54
C ALA A 281 -3.60 2.30 21.94
N CYS A 282 -3.63 2.39 20.61
CA CYS A 282 -4.50 3.34 19.93
C CYS A 282 -5.99 2.95 20.12
N PRO A 283 -6.89 3.92 20.37
CA PRO A 283 -8.34 3.69 20.42
C PRO A 283 -8.95 3.22 19.11
#